data_AF-A0A0A2V796-F1
#
_entry.id   AF-A0A0A2V796-F1
#
_cell.length_a   1.000
_cell.length_b   1.000
_cell.length_c   1.000
_cell.angle_alpha   90.00
_cell.angle_beta   90.00
_cell.angle_gamma   90.00
#
_symmetry.space_group_name_H-M   'P 1'
#
loop_
_entity.id
_entity.type
_entity.pdbx_description
1 polymer ?
#
loop_
_entity_poly.entity_id
_entity_poly.type
_entity_poly.pdbx_seq_one_letter_code
_entity_poly.pdbx_strand_id
1 'polypeptide(L)'
;MLLILLILAVSLLPKDLKWSESKEEKVPFAPMMLFPTTITHTRVSPIRNTFRYRLLLIGIPVGFRGKVGNLLSVDEPLKEVTKKKNRNEKDLFGAVRMSYSTIVTAWFSFDPIRYLHRGDDHRGLKYKLNQFLKSQGEDPAQWPYAYLVSVPRFLCWSRSVVSWWYLYAADRRLDAVIMEINNSFDEKRPVLFRVRPSQTRRGDIPLRYLGSWKKQVFASPFERVEGTIMETLIDPLQKNVYFTPGDTLTTTKAESDEGKLKFITRISFQETPIDASQAKWTQVVRLLLFWTMPGTLTTPRIIFQALHLHYYLGGMKMKDKPVIQPGTIPRQATETERQLKIEPVDPSFYRALAQRRTMREILMEGMEPCGCDADPMTRVLVVSDKELLLLLLEGLKEDDEKGHGSWRTAYALDHFVQSRGDSALASAYWTVTRRFRVADFMLVGSKWLP
;
A
#
# COMPACT_ATOMS: atom_id res chain seq x y z
N MET A 1 -30.87 -8.94 -7.93
CA MET A 1 -31.16 -10.33 -7.47
C MET A 1 -29.89 -11.12 -7.16
N LEU A 2 -28.93 -11.24 -8.10
CA LEU A 2 -27.68 -12.01 -7.90
C LEU A 2 -26.85 -11.58 -6.67
N LEU A 3 -26.64 -10.26 -6.48
CA LEU A 3 -25.88 -9.74 -5.34
C LEU A 3 -26.54 -10.09 -3.98
N ILE A 4 -27.88 -10.06 -3.93
CA ILE A 4 -28.64 -10.40 -2.72
C ILE A 4 -28.49 -11.89 -2.40
N LEU A 5 -28.56 -12.76 -3.42
CA LEU A 5 -28.34 -14.20 -3.27
C LEU A 5 -26.89 -14.50 -2.80
N LEU A 6 -25.90 -13.79 -3.32
CA LEU A 6 -24.50 -13.88 -2.86
C LEU A 6 -24.35 -13.45 -1.40
N ILE A 7 -24.94 -12.32 -1.01
CA ILE A 7 -24.92 -11.82 0.38
C ILE A 7 -25.52 -12.86 1.32
N LEU A 8 -26.67 -13.43 0.95
CA LEU A 8 -27.33 -14.49 1.71
C LEU A 8 -26.46 -15.75 1.82
N ALA A 9 -25.94 -16.24 0.68
CA ALA A 9 -25.11 -17.44 0.64
C ALA A 9 -23.93 -17.35 1.60
N VAL A 10 -23.23 -16.23 1.65
CA VAL A 10 -22.07 -16.10 2.55
C VAL A 10 -22.47 -15.84 3.99
N SER A 11 -23.54 -15.10 4.24
CA SER A 11 -23.99 -14.88 5.62
C SER A 11 -24.31 -16.17 6.37
N LEU A 12 -24.75 -17.20 5.62
CA LEU A 12 -25.16 -18.51 6.12
C LEU A 12 -24.03 -19.53 6.22
N LEU A 13 -22.83 -19.24 5.69
CA LEU A 13 -21.68 -20.15 5.77
C LEU A 13 -21.05 -20.18 7.18
N PRO A 14 -20.43 -21.32 7.56
CA PRO A 14 -19.63 -21.43 8.78
C PRO A 14 -18.51 -20.38 8.81
N LYS A 15 -18.25 -19.81 9.99
CA LYS A 15 -17.28 -18.72 10.21
C LYS A 15 -16.05 -19.20 10.97
N ASP A 16 -15.74 -20.48 10.84
CA ASP A 16 -14.59 -21.09 11.49
C ASP A 16 -13.30 -20.43 11.00
N LEU A 17 -12.36 -20.27 11.94
CA LEU A 17 -11.02 -19.80 11.66
C LEU A 17 -10.29 -20.89 10.87
N LYS A 18 -9.64 -20.51 9.77
CA LYS A 18 -8.85 -21.42 8.94
C LYS A 18 -7.49 -20.81 8.68
N TRP A 19 -6.43 -21.47 9.13
CA TRP A 19 -5.05 -21.03 8.91
C TRP A 19 -4.55 -21.43 7.53
N SER A 20 -3.77 -20.55 6.88
CA SER A 20 -3.18 -20.83 5.56
C SER A 20 -1.94 -21.73 5.65
N GLU A 21 -1.27 -21.79 6.80
CA GLU A 21 -0.08 -22.62 7.03
C GLU A 21 -0.39 -23.68 8.09
N SER A 22 -0.29 -24.96 7.70
CA SER A 22 -0.93 -26.09 8.37
C SER A 22 -0.11 -26.75 9.48
N LYS A 23 0.68 -26.01 10.27
CA LYS A 23 1.55 -26.67 11.28
C LYS A 23 1.11 -26.58 12.73
N GLU A 24 0.10 -25.78 13.05
CA GLU A 24 -0.66 -25.83 14.31
C GLU A 24 -1.72 -24.73 14.23
N GLU A 25 -2.95 -25.03 14.61
CA GLU A 25 -4.01 -24.03 14.71
C GLU A 25 -3.71 -23.13 15.91
N LYS A 26 -2.88 -22.10 15.71
CA LYS A 26 -2.57 -21.15 16.77
C LYS A 26 -3.83 -20.32 17.03
N VAL A 27 -4.24 -20.19 18.29
CA VAL A 27 -5.30 -19.22 18.62
C VAL A 27 -4.71 -17.82 18.39
N PRO A 28 -5.36 -16.94 17.60
CA PRO A 28 -4.87 -15.58 17.43
C PRO A 28 -4.84 -14.87 18.79
N PHE A 29 -3.84 -14.01 19.02
CA PHE A 29 -3.70 -13.34 20.33
C PHE A 29 -4.88 -12.40 20.66
N ALA A 30 -5.64 -12.00 19.63
CA ALA A 30 -6.78 -11.11 19.69
C ALA A 30 -7.85 -11.53 18.67
N PRO A 31 -9.14 -11.27 18.96
CA PRO A 31 -10.23 -11.53 18.02
C PRO A 31 -10.16 -10.57 16.83
N MET A 32 -10.79 -10.95 15.71
CA MET A 32 -10.97 -10.05 14.57
C MET A 32 -12.29 -9.30 14.73
N MET A 33 -12.22 -7.99 14.88
CA MET A 33 -13.37 -7.17 15.25
C MET A 33 -13.87 -6.35 14.07
N LEU A 34 -15.18 -6.39 13.82
CA LEU A 34 -15.89 -5.55 12.86
C LEU A 34 -16.41 -4.32 13.60
N PHE A 35 -16.07 -3.12 13.12
CA PHE A 35 -16.42 -1.85 13.71
C PHE A 35 -17.29 -1.03 12.76
N PRO A 36 -18.61 -1.03 12.93
CA PRO A 36 -19.51 -0.15 12.18
C PRO A 36 -19.36 1.27 12.71
N THR A 37 -18.72 2.16 11.93
CA THR A 37 -18.32 3.49 12.41
C THR A 37 -18.85 4.63 11.57
N THR A 38 -19.08 5.77 12.21
CA THR A 38 -19.28 7.04 11.53
C THR A 38 -18.05 7.90 11.70
N ILE A 39 -17.49 8.35 10.58
CA ILE A 39 -16.42 9.35 10.57
C ILE A 39 -17.05 10.73 10.43
N THR A 40 -16.73 11.61 11.37
CA THR A 40 -17.11 13.01 11.37
C THR A 40 -15.87 13.85 11.18
N HIS A 41 -15.83 14.63 10.11
CA HIS A 41 -14.78 15.56 9.80
C HIS A 41 -15.29 16.98 10.00
N THR A 42 -14.72 17.69 10.96
CA THR A 42 -15.08 19.05 11.32
C THR A 42 -13.89 19.96 11.06
N ARG A 43 -13.99 20.78 10.02
CA ARG A 43 -13.09 21.91 9.80
C ARG A 43 -13.54 23.08 10.68
N VAL A 44 -12.62 23.62 11.45
CA VAL A 44 -12.87 24.73 12.39
C VAL A 44 -12.38 26.05 11.80
N SER A 45 -11.30 26.01 11.01
CA SER A 45 -10.66 27.16 10.36
C SER A 45 -10.09 26.75 8.99
N PRO A 46 -10.04 27.64 7.99
CA PRO A 46 -10.55 29.01 7.97
C PRO A 46 -12.07 29.09 7.81
N ILE A 47 -12.69 28.12 7.12
CA ILE A 47 -14.14 28.05 6.93
C ILE A 47 -14.67 26.85 7.72
N ARG A 48 -15.67 27.09 8.57
CA ARG A 48 -16.32 26.03 9.34
C ARG A 48 -17.14 25.14 8.41
N ASN A 49 -16.86 23.85 8.45
CA ASN A 49 -17.63 22.87 7.71
C ASN A 49 -17.56 21.53 8.43
N THR A 50 -18.70 20.84 8.53
CA THR A 50 -18.76 19.50 9.07
C THR A 50 -19.37 18.57 8.04
N PHE A 51 -18.70 17.45 7.78
CA PHE A 51 -19.29 16.38 6.98
C PHE A 51 -19.10 15.04 7.67
N ARG A 52 -20.05 14.14 7.46
CA ARG A 52 -20.11 12.83 8.10
C ARG A 52 -20.39 11.76 7.07
N TYR A 53 -19.75 10.60 7.23
CA TYR A 53 -20.04 9.42 6.43
C TYR A 53 -19.80 8.15 7.22
N ARG A 54 -20.48 7.08 6.81
CA ARG A 54 -20.37 5.76 7.40
C ARG A 54 -19.23 4.99 6.76
N LEU A 55 -18.51 4.21 7.57
CA LEU A 55 -17.41 3.37 7.13
C LEU A 55 -17.31 2.13 8.01
N LEU A 56 -17.09 0.98 7.39
CA LEU A 56 -16.73 -0.24 8.10
C LEU A 56 -15.21 -0.27 8.31
N LEU A 57 -14.79 -0.30 9.57
CA LEU A 57 -13.41 -0.64 9.93
C LEU A 57 -13.37 -2.09 10.40
N ILE A 58 -12.28 -2.79 10.11
CA ILE A 58 -12.03 -4.14 10.63
C ILE A 58 -10.67 -4.12 11.33
N GLY A 59 -10.64 -4.68 12.53
CA GLY A 59 -9.43 -4.96 13.29
C GLY A 59 -8.96 -6.39 13.08
N ILE A 60 -7.68 -6.57 12.80
CA ILE A 60 -7.06 -7.89 12.62
C ILE A 60 -5.75 -8.01 13.43
N PRO A 61 -5.48 -9.17 14.03
CA PRO A 61 -4.19 -9.45 14.65
C PRO A 61 -3.11 -9.58 13.58
N VAL A 62 -2.04 -8.80 13.71
CA VAL A 62 -0.89 -8.85 12.79
C VAL A 62 -0.14 -10.17 13.01
N GLY A 63 0.15 -10.87 11.92
CA GLY A 63 0.77 -12.20 11.94
C GLY A 63 -0.23 -13.36 11.86
N PHE A 64 -1.54 -13.08 11.88
CA PHE A 64 -2.53 -14.06 11.44
C PHE A 64 -2.51 -14.17 9.90
N ARG A 65 -2.49 -15.41 9.40
CA ARG A 65 -2.50 -15.73 7.97
C ARG A 65 -3.57 -16.77 7.70
N GLY A 66 -4.67 -16.37 7.07
CA GLY A 66 -5.81 -17.27 6.87
C GLY A 66 -7.14 -16.58 6.63
N LYS A 67 -8.22 -17.31 6.95
CA LYS A 67 -9.61 -16.91 6.71
C LYS A 67 -10.51 -17.09 7.93
N VAL A 68 -11.61 -16.34 7.93
CA VAL A 68 -12.79 -16.52 8.81
C VAL A 68 -13.98 -16.84 7.91
N GLY A 69 -14.26 -18.13 7.72
CA GLY A 69 -15.23 -18.58 6.70
C GLY A 69 -14.98 -17.92 5.33
N ASN A 70 -16.07 -17.45 4.70
CA ASN A 70 -16.01 -16.60 3.49
C ASN A 70 -16.20 -15.10 3.82
N LEU A 71 -16.13 -14.72 5.09
CA LEU A 71 -16.34 -13.33 5.51
C LEU A 71 -15.07 -12.51 5.32
N LEU A 72 -13.94 -13.01 5.82
CA LEU A 72 -12.68 -12.27 5.92
C LEU A 72 -11.49 -13.15 5.53
N SER A 73 -10.59 -12.62 4.70
CA SER A 73 -9.29 -13.19 4.38
C SER A 73 -8.17 -12.22 4.77
N VAL A 74 -7.09 -12.72 5.35
CA VAL A 74 -5.97 -11.93 5.84
C VAL A 74 -4.67 -12.60 5.42
N ASP A 75 -3.81 -11.83 4.74
CA ASP A 75 -2.44 -12.24 4.40
C ASP A 75 -2.38 -13.56 3.59
N GLU A 76 -3.48 -13.89 2.92
CA GLU A 76 -3.56 -15.09 2.09
C GLU A 76 -2.84 -14.81 0.77
N PRO A 77 -1.82 -15.61 0.40
CA PRO A 77 -1.17 -15.43 -0.88
C PRO A 77 -2.22 -15.66 -1.96
N LEU A 78 -2.31 -14.73 -2.92
CA LEU A 78 -3.03 -15.01 -4.16
C LEU A 78 -2.44 -16.30 -4.71
N LYS A 79 -3.20 -17.40 -4.67
CA LYS A 79 -2.80 -18.62 -5.36
C LYS A 79 -2.67 -18.21 -6.81
N GLU A 80 -1.44 -18.12 -7.31
CA GLU A 80 -1.22 -18.04 -8.75
C GLU A 80 -1.94 -19.25 -9.31
N VAL A 81 -3.06 -19.01 -9.99
CA VAL A 81 -3.71 -20.04 -10.79
C VAL A 81 -2.63 -20.47 -11.76
N THR A 82 -2.08 -21.66 -11.53
CA THR A 82 -1.07 -22.30 -12.36
C THR A 82 -1.42 -22.04 -13.81
N LYS A 83 -0.57 -21.27 -14.48
CA LYS A 83 -0.61 -20.99 -15.91
C LYS A 83 -0.66 -22.33 -16.67
N LYS A 84 -1.85 -22.83 -17.03
CA LYS A 84 -2.00 -23.52 -18.32
C LYS A 84 -2.08 -22.43 -19.37
N LYS A 85 -0.90 -22.11 -19.91
CA LYS A 85 -0.62 -21.09 -20.91
C LYS A 85 -1.20 -21.54 -22.26
N ASN A 86 -2.52 -21.44 -22.46
CA ASN A 86 -3.06 -21.36 -23.82
C ASN A 86 -3.12 -19.88 -24.20
N ARG A 87 -2.07 -19.44 -24.90
CA ARG A 87 -2.00 -18.14 -25.58
C ARG A 87 -2.88 -18.23 -26.83
N ASN A 88 -4.07 -17.68 -26.71
CA ASN A 88 -4.95 -17.04 -27.70
C ASN A 88 -6.11 -16.53 -26.83
N GLU A 89 -6.69 -15.35 -26.92
CA GLU A 89 -6.50 -14.11 -27.66
C GLU A 89 -7.46 -13.13 -26.94
N LYS A 90 -7.07 -11.88 -26.68
CA LYS A 90 -7.98 -10.73 -26.39
C LYS A 90 -9.13 -10.87 -25.36
N ASP A 91 -9.01 -11.70 -24.32
CA ASP A 91 -10.10 -11.81 -23.35
C ASP A 91 -10.00 -10.75 -22.22
N LEU A 92 -10.77 -9.67 -22.38
CA LEU A 92 -11.26 -8.83 -21.27
C LEU A 92 -11.82 -9.69 -20.13
N PHE A 93 -12.36 -10.87 -20.48
CA PHE A 93 -12.82 -11.91 -19.56
C PHE A 93 -11.72 -12.55 -18.71
N GLY A 94 -10.44 -12.54 -19.10
CA GLY A 94 -9.34 -13.11 -18.31
C GLY A 94 -8.97 -12.26 -17.09
N ALA A 95 -8.92 -10.94 -17.25
CA ALA A 95 -8.75 -9.98 -16.15
C ALA A 95 -9.97 -9.97 -15.21
N VAL A 96 -11.16 -10.12 -15.80
CA VAL A 96 -12.41 -10.35 -15.05
C VAL A 96 -12.33 -11.67 -14.28
N ARG A 97 -11.89 -12.79 -14.88
CA ARG A 97 -11.78 -14.10 -14.21
C ARG A 97 -10.76 -14.11 -13.07
N MET A 98 -9.63 -13.40 -13.23
CA MET A 98 -8.65 -13.14 -12.15
C MET A 98 -9.27 -12.32 -11.01
N SER A 99 -10.06 -11.28 -11.33
CA SER A 99 -10.78 -10.49 -10.33
C SER A 99 -11.90 -11.31 -9.64
N TYR A 100 -12.58 -12.19 -10.37
CA TYR A 100 -13.62 -13.09 -9.84
C TYR A 100 -13.03 -14.14 -8.89
N SER A 101 -11.85 -14.72 -9.19
CA SER A 101 -11.18 -15.66 -8.29
C SER A 101 -10.94 -15.09 -6.88
N THR A 102 -10.60 -13.80 -6.78
CA THR A 102 -10.37 -13.11 -5.50
C THR A 102 -11.66 -12.58 -4.86
N ILE A 103 -12.74 -12.42 -5.62
CA ILE A 103 -14.08 -12.09 -5.13
C ILE A 103 -14.77 -13.34 -4.54
N VAL A 104 -14.42 -14.54 -5.02
CA VAL A 104 -15.08 -15.80 -4.65
C VAL A 104 -14.55 -16.38 -3.33
N THR A 105 -13.39 -15.93 -2.82
CA THR A 105 -12.80 -16.51 -1.61
C THR A 105 -13.20 -15.84 -0.30
N ALA A 106 -13.46 -14.53 -0.27
CA ALA A 106 -13.97 -13.80 0.90
C ALA A 106 -14.55 -12.43 0.52
N TRP A 107 -15.54 -11.93 1.28
CA TRP A 107 -16.07 -10.56 1.07
C TRP A 107 -15.08 -9.46 1.41
N PHE A 108 -14.40 -9.64 2.54
CA PHE A 108 -13.43 -8.71 3.07
C PHE A 108 -12.03 -9.29 2.95
N SER A 109 -11.06 -8.46 2.59
CA SER A 109 -9.66 -8.89 2.56
C SER A 109 -8.67 -7.81 2.97
N PHE A 110 -7.60 -8.27 3.58
CA PHE A 110 -6.43 -7.49 3.97
C PHE A 110 -5.21 -8.05 3.24
N ASP A 111 -4.86 -7.39 2.13
CA ASP A 111 -3.75 -7.79 1.28
C ASP A 111 -2.47 -7.03 1.69
N PRO A 112 -1.35 -7.72 1.98
CA PRO A 112 -0.10 -7.08 2.41
C PRO A 112 0.42 -6.00 1.46
N ILE A 113 0.13 -6.10 0.16
CA ILE A 113 0.49 -5.11 -0.87
C ILE A 113 0.00 -3.69 -0.58
N ARG A 114 -1.03 -3.56 0.26
CA ARG A 114 -1.67 -2.28 0.54
C ARG A 114 -1.08 -1.56 1.74
N TYR A 115 -0.22 -2.20 2.52
CA TYR A 115 0.18 -1.79 3.86
C TYR A 115 1.68 -1.53 3.96
N LEU A 116 2.07 -0.50 4.72
CA LEU A 116 3.45 -0.06 4.93
C LEU A 116 4.24 0.06 3.62
N HIS A 117 5.48 -0.42 3.56
CA HIS A 117 6.31 -0.35 2.37
C HIS A 117 5.73 -1.17 1.21
N ARG A 118 6.02 -0.70 -0.02
CA ARG A 118 5.58 -1.38 -1.25
C ARG A 118 6.51 -2.57 -1.52
N GLY A 119 5.96 -3.68 -2.00
CA GLY A 119 6.70 -4.93 -2.25
C GLY A 119 6.74 -5.88 -1.04
N ASP A 120 7.46 -6.99 -1.16
CA ASP A 120 7.56 -8.07 -0.15
C ASP A 120 6.24 -8.67 0.34
N ASP A 121 5.20 -8.59 -0.49
CA ASP A 121 3.83 -8.95 -0.09
C ASP A 121 3.71 -10.43 0.32
N HIS A 122 4.53 -11.29 -0.30
CA HIS A 122 4.61 -12.72 -0.01
C HIS A 122 5.07 -13.04 1.43
N ARG A 123 5.77 -12.11 2.10
CA ARG A 123 6.29 -12.26 3.47
C ARG A 123 5.28 -11.82 4.54
N GLY A 124 4.20 -11.17 4.13
CA GLY A 124 3.06 -10.85 4.97
C GLY A 124 3.19 -9.61 5.86
N LEU A 125 2.11 -9.29 6.57
CA LEU A 125 1.97 -8.03 7.33
C LEU A 125 2.97 -7.92 8.47
N LYS A 126 3.26 -9.03 9.16
CA LYS A 126 4.22 -9.05 10.28
C LYS A 126 5.64 -8.72 9.83
N TYR A 127 6.05 -9.27 8.69
CA TYR A 127 7.36 -8.95 8.12
C TYR A 127 7.47 -7.47 7.78
N LYS A 128 6.45 -6.91 7.12
CA LYS A 128 6.42 -5.48 6.78
C LYS A 128 6.48 -4.57 7.99
N LEU A 129 5.73 -4.91 9.04
CA LEU A 129 5.78 -4.19 10.31
C LEU A 129 7.21 -4.18 10.87
N ASN A 130 7.85 -5.35 10.95
CA ASN A 130 9.21 -5.44 11.48
C ASN A 130 10.22 -4.63 10.67
N GLN A 131 10.11 -4.63 9.34
CA GLN A 131 10.98 -3.81 8.49
C GLN A 131 10.76 -2.32 8.69
N PHE A 132 9.50 -1.90 8.81
CA PHE A 132 9.19 -0.50 9.11
C PHE A 132 9.78 -0.07 10.45
N LEU A 133 9.61 -0.86 11.52
CA LEU A 133 10.15 -0.55 12.85
C LEU A 133 11.69 -0.44 12.83
N LYS A 134 12.38 -1.38 12.18
CA LYS A 134 13.83 -1.32 12.00
C LYS A 134 14.27 -0.06 11.24
N SER A 135 13.52 0.34 10.20
CA SER A 135 13.79 1.57 9.45
C SER A 135 13.62 2.85 10.28
N GLN A 136 12.85 2.78 11.38
CA GLN A 136 12.72 3.87 12.35
C GLN A 136 13.76 3.79 13.49
N GLY A 137 14.69 2.84 13.43
CA GLY A 137 15.68 2.60 14.49
C GLY A 137 15.11 1.92 15.74
N GLU A 138 13.92 1.33 15.64
CA GLU A 138 13.26 0.64 16.75
C GLU A 138 13.47 -0.87 16.68
N ASP A 139 13.53 -1.52 17.85
CA ASP A 139 13.60 -2.99 17.93
C ASP A 139 12.19 -3.60 17.89
N PRO A 140 11.85 -4.41 16.86
CA PRO A 140 10.55 -5.07 16.79
C PRO A 140 10.23 -5.98 17.99
N ALA A 141 11.24 -6.48 18.70
CA ALA A 141 11.02 -7.31 19.89
C ALA A 141 10.33 -6.56 21.05
N GLN A 142 10.38 -5.21 21.05
CA GLN A 142 9.64 -4.39 22.02
C GLN A 142 8.12 -4.57 21.90
N TRP A 143 7.61 -4.87 20.70
CA TRP A 143 6.18 -5.04 20.45
C TRP A 143 5.88 -6.41 19.83
N PRO A 144 5.88 -7.49 20.63
CA PRO A 144 5.63 -8.84 20.12
C PRO A 144 4.20 -9.02 19.56
N TYR A 145 3.27 -8.15 19.95
CA TYR A 145 1.88 -8.18 19.47
C TYR A 145 1.52 -6.87 18.78
N ALA A 146 0.80 -6.97 17.68
CA ALA A 146 0.30 -5.81 16.95
C ALA A 146 -1.10 -6.07 16.39
N TYR A 147 -1.94 -5.04 16.35
CA TYR A 147 -3.32 -5.13 15.88
C TYR A 147 -3.58 -4.02 14.86
N LEU A 148 -4.01 -4.39 13.66
CA LEU A 148 -4.25 -3.47 12.56
C LEU A 148 -5.74 -3.19 12.43
N VAL A 149 -6.14 -1.92 12.56
CA VAL A 149 -7.50 -1.43 12.28
C VAL A 149 -7.50 -0.63 10.98
N SER A 150 -8.27 -1.07 9.99
CA SER A 150 -8.30 -0.42 8.68
C SER A 150 -9.60 -0.73 7.93
N VAL A 151 -9.84 0.00 6.84
CA VAL A 151 -10.89 -0.32 5.87
C VAL A 151 -10.48 -1.58 5.08
N PRO A 152 -11.30 -2.64 5.07
CA PRO A 152 -11.02 -3.84 4.28
C PRO A 152 -11.19 -3.56 2.77
N ARG A 153 -10.61 -4.42 1.93
CA ARG A 153 -11.02 -4.50 0.52
C ARG A 153 -12.37 -5.19 0.40
N PHE A 154 -13.28 -4.61 -0.36
CA PHE A 154 -14.63 -5.12 -0.63
C PHE A 154 -14.91 -5.09 -2.14
N LEU A 155 -15.28 -6.23 -2.74
CA LEU A 155 -15.52 -6.36 -4.20
C LEU A 155 -14.41 -5.75 -5.08
N CYS A 156 -13.14 -6.05 -4.77
CA CYS A 156 -11.96 -5.47 -5.43
C CYS A 156 -11.78 -3.95 -5.30
N TRP A 157 -12.72 -3.26 -4.66
CA TRP A 157 -12.60 -1.86 -4.36
C TRP A 157 -12.09 -1.66 -2.94
N SER A 158 -11.15 -0.73 -2.79
CA SER A 158 -10.62 -0.40 -1.49
C SER A 158 -9.94 0.97 -1.51
N ARG A 159 -10.34 1.85 -0.59
CA ARG A 159 -9.70 3.15 -0.39
C ARG A 159 -9.59 3.41 1.11
N SER A 160 -8.47 2.99 1.70
CA SER A 160 -8.17 3.28 3.10
C SER A 160 -7.37 4.56 3.17
N VAL A 161 -7.99 5.65 3.64
CA VAL A 161 -7.32 6.95 3.83
C VAL A 161 -6.39 6.90 5.04
N VAL A 162 -6.80 6.19 6.10
CA VAL A 162 -6.02 6.01 7.32
C VAL A 162 -6.15 4.57 7.82
N SER A 163 -5.03 4.01 8.27
CA SER A 163 -4.96 2.73 8.96
C SER A 163 -4.17 2.89 10.26
N TRP A 164 -4.58 2.20 11.32
CA TRP A 164 -3.93 2.26 12.64
C TRP A 164 -3.32 0.91 12.99
N TRP A 165 -2.04 0.90 13.33
CA TRP A 165 -1.34 -0.25 13.87
C TRP A 165 -1.12 -0.02 15.36
N TYR A 166 -1.88 -0.71 16.19
CA TYR A 166 -1.73 -0.71 17.63
C TYR A 166 -0.60 -1.67 18.00
N LEU A 167 0.43 -1.16 18.67
CA LEU A 167 1.62 -1.92 19.05
C LEU A 167 1.61 -2.14 20.56
N TYR A 168 1.70 -3.40 20.97
CA TYR A 168 1.58 -3.80 22.36
C TYR A 168 2.88 -4.38 22.86
N ALA A 169 3.29 -3.97 24.06
CA ALA A 169 4.43 -4.54 24.74
C ALA A 169 4.16 -6.00 25.17
N ALA A 170 5.18 -6.68 25.70
CA ALA A 170 5.09 -8.09 26.11
C ALA A 170 3.98 -8.37 27.15
N ASP A 171 3.67 -7.40 28.00
CA ASP A 171 2.58 -7.43 28.99
C ASP A 171 1.19 -7.13 28.40
N ARG A 172 1.09 -6.97 27.07
CA ARG A 172 -0.11 -6.63 26.31
C ARG A 172 -0.68 -5.24 26.62
N ARG A 173 0.11 -4.31 27.16
CA ARG A 173 -0.30 -2.90 27.24
C ARG A 173 -0.05 -2.20 25.91
N LEU A 174 -0.99 -1.34 25.49
CA LEU A 174 -0.80 -0.49 24.33
C LEU A 174 0.32 0.52 24.63
N ASP A 175 1.36 0.52 23.81
CA ASP A 175 2.57 1.31 24.06
C ASP A 175 2.84 2.31 22.92
N ALA A 176 2.55 1.92 21.68
CA ALA A 176 2.71 2.79 20.53
C ALA A 176 1.64 2.55 19.46
N VAL A 177 1.49 3.53 18.56
CA VAL A 177 0.61 3.42 17.40
C VAL A 177 1.35 3.87 16.15
N ILE A 178 1.18 3.15 15.05
CA ILE A 178 1.54 3.64 13.71
C ILE A 178 0.27 4.10 13.01
N MET A 179 0.23 5.36 12.60
CA MET A 179 -0.83 5.89 11.74
C MET A 179 -0.31 5.92 10.30
N GLU A 180 -0.87 5.06 9.45
CA GLU A 180 -0.58 5.03 8.02
C GLU A 180 -1.61 5.87 7.27
N ILE A 181 -1.15 6.97 6.67
CA ILE A 181 -2.00 7.92 5.97
C ILE A 181 -1.74 7.80 4.47
N ASN A 182 -2.80 7.51 3.71
CA ASN A 182 -2.77 7.47 2.25
C ASN A 182 -3.50 8.70 1.70
N ASN A 183 -2.81 9.51 0.90
CA ASN A 183 -3.41 10.69 0.29
C ASN A 183 -4.03 10.38 -1.08
N SER A 184 -4.66 11.38 -1.69
CA SER A 184 -5.29 11.26 -3.00
C SER A 184 -4.30 11.19 -4.17
N PHE A 185 -3.00 11.36 -3.92
CA PHE A 185 -1.93 11.29 -4.91
C PHE A 185 -1.22 9.92 -4.92
N ASP A 186 -1.78 8.92 -4.23
CA ASP A 186 -1.15 7.60 -4.02
C ASP A 186 0.18 7.69 -3.22
N GLU A 187 0.37 8.76 -2.44
CA GLU A 187 1.48 8.82 -1.48
C GLU A 187 1.03 8.26 -0.14
N LYS A 188 1.98 7.62 0.55
CA LYS A 188 1.73 6.97 1.83
C LYS A 188 2.72 7.45 2.88
N ARG A 189 2.21 7.84 4.04
CA ARG A 189 3.05 8.23 5.18
C ARG A 189 2.66 7.40 6.42
N PRO A 190 3.46 6.39 6.78
CA PRO A 190 3.39 5.78 8.10
C PRO A 190 4.09 6.68 9.13
N VAL A 191 3.43 6.97 10.24
CA VAL A 191 3.99 7.74 11.35
C VAL A 191 3.87 6.93 12.62
N LEU A 192 5.01 6.61 13.22
CA LEU A 192 5.10 5.96 14.53
C LEU A 192 5.09 7.03 15.63
N PHE A 193 4.27 6.84 16.67
CA PHE A 193 4.31 7.65 17.88
C PHE A 193 3.96 6.80 19.11
N ARG A 194 4.64 7.09 20.24
CA ARG A 194 4.32 6.48 21.54
C ARG A 194 3.04 7.07 22.08
N VAL A 195 2.27 6.28 22.83
CA VAL A 195 1.03 6.73 23.44
C VAL A 195 1.08 6.67 24.96
N ARG A 196 0.35 7.56 25.62
CA ARG A 196 0.27 7.62 27.09
C ARG A 196 -1.18 7.58 27.55
N PRO A 197 -1.50 6.89 28.65
CA PRO A 197 -2.85 6.92 29.21
C PRO A 197 -3.21 8.34 29.67
N SER A 198 -4.40 8.82 29.32
CA SER A 198 -4.89 10.17 29.61
C SER A 198 -5.33 10.35 31.07
N GLN A 199 -5.87 9.30 31.69
CA GLN A 199 -6.39 9.27 33.07
C GLN A 199 -6.32 7.85 33.63
N THR A 200 -6.20 7.70 34.96
CA THR A 200 -6.45 6.44 35.66
C THR A 200 -7.93 6.06 35.48
N ARG A 201 -8.21 4.82 35.06
CA ARG A 201 -9.57 4.30 34.81
C ARG A 201 -10.54 4.66 35.94
N ARG A 202 -11.56 5.47 35.67
CA ARG A 202 -12.72 5.65 36.57
C ARG A 202 -13.88 4.77 36.08
N GLY A 203 -14.09 3.64 36.75
CA GLY A 203 -15.22 2.74 36.51
C GLY A 203 -15.26 2.15 35.09
N ASP A 204 -16.43 2.26 34.45
CA ASP A 204 -16.75 1.68 33.14
C ASP A 204 -16.28 2.51 31.94
N ILE A 205 -15.64 3.67 32.17
CA ILE A 205 -15.17 4.53 31.09
C ILE A 205 -13.94 3.88 30.42
N PRO A 206 -13.93 3.74 29.08
CA PRO A 206 -12.77 3.23 28.35
C PRO A 206 -11.50 4.05 28.64
N LEU A 207 -10.37 3.38 28.77
CA LEU A 207 -9.09 4.05 28.99
C LEU A 207 -8.68 4.72 27.68
N ARG A 208 -8.47 6.02 27.73
CA ARG A 208 -8.02 6.79 26.56
C ARG A 208 -6.52 6.94 26.58
N TYR A 209 -5.94 6.83 25.40
CA TYR A 209 -4.53 7.04 25.13
C TYR A 209 -4.35 8.30 24.30
N LEU A 210 -3.31 9.06 24.63
CA LEU A 210 -2.94 10.30 23.98
C LEU A 210 -1.63 10.09 23.23
N GLY A 211 -1.57 10.57 22.00
CA GLY A 211 -0.36 10.64 21.20
C GLY A 211 -0.29 11.97 20.46
N SER A 212 0.91 12.39 20.08
CA SER A 212 1.10 13.55 19.22
C SER A 212 2.26 13.34 18.27
N TRP A 213 2.15 13.92 17.08
CA TRP A 213 3.18 13.83 16.05
C TRP A 213 3.10 15.02 15.09
N LYS A 214 4.22 15.39 14.48
CA LYS A 214 4.29 16.53 13.56
C LYS A 214 3.69 16.19 12.20
N LYS A 215 2.76 17.02 11.71
CA LYS A 215 2.11 16.79 10.42
C LYS A 215 3.11 16.88 9.28
N GLN A 216 3.32 15.76 8.58
CA GLN A 216 4.28 15.65 7.47
C GLN A 216 3.66 15.13 6.17
N VAL A 217 2.34 15.01 6.11
CA VAL A 217 1.63 14.52 4.91
C VAL A 217 0.63 15.55 4.38
N PHE A 218 0.62 15.72 3.06
CA PHE A 218 -0.36 16.53 2.36
C PHE A 218 -1.66 15.72 2.16
N ALA A 219 -2.48 15.68 3.20
CA ALA A 219 -3.72 14.91 3.22
C ALA A 219 -4.93 15.62 2.57
N SER A 220 -4.88 16.95 2.43
CA SER A 220 -5.99 17.76 1.92
C SER A 220 -5.47 18.93 1.08
N PRO A 221 -6.03 19.18 -0.12
CA PRO A 221 -5.67 20.33 -0.96
C PRO A 221 -5.86 21.69 -0.29
N PHE A 222 -6.68 21.75 0.76
CA PHE A 222 -7.00 22.99 1.46
C PHE A 222 -6.09 23.27 2.66
N GLU A 223 -5.15 22.38 2.98
CA GLU A 223 -4.36 22.45 4.22
C GLU A 223 -2.86 22.32 3.95
N ARG A 224 -2.02 23.10 4.65
CA ARG A 224 -0.56 22.98 4.53
C ARG A 224 -0.03 21.75 5.26
N VAL A 225 1.20 21.37 4.93
CA VAL A 225 1.97 20.35 5.64
C VAL A 225 2.75 21.03 6.76
N GLU A 226 2.02 21.50 7.77
CA GLU A 226 2.57 22.19 8.94
C GLU A 226 1.69 21.85 10.16
N GLY A 227 2.19 22.14 11.36
CA GLY A 227 1.46 21.89 12.59
C GLY A 227 1.66 20.51 13.21
N THR A 228 0.90 20.28 14.28
CA THR A 228 0.91 19.06 15.08
C THR A 228 -0.43 18.37 14.99
N ILE A 229 -0.39 17.05 14.87
CA ILE A 229 -1.55 16.19 15.01
C ILE A 229 -1.54 15.62 16.42
N MET A 230 -2.66 15.79 17.12
CA MET A 230 -2.91 15.17 18.42
C MET A 230 -3.97 14.08 18.24
N GLU A 231 -3.68 12.90 18.76
CA GLU A 231 -4.53 11.74 18.70
C GLU A 231 -5.03 11.39 20.10
N THR A 232 -6.34 11.18 20.22
CA THR A 232 -6.95 10.55 21.39
C THR A 232 -7.64 9.28 20.92
N LEU A 233 -7.15 8.13 21.36
CA LEU A 233 -7.62 6.82 20.92
C LEU A 233 -7.94 5.91 22.10
N ILE A 234 -8.79 4.92 21.88
CA ILE A 234 -9.03 3.82 22.83
C ILE A 234 -8.33 2.57 22.30
N ASP A 235 -7.92 1.68 23.20
CA ASP A 235 -7.43 0.38 22.81
C ASP A 235 -8.61 -0.51 22.36
N PRO A 236 -8.68 -0.96 21.10
CA PRO A 236 -9.77 -1.80 20.61
C PRO A 236 -9.81 -3.18 21.29
N LEU A 237 -8.73 -3.58 21.97
CA LEU A 237 -8.60 -4.84 22.69
C LEU A 237 -8.69 -4.66 24.21
N GLN A 238 -9.15 -3.50 24.68
CA GLN A 238 -9.24 -3.21 26.10
C GLN A 238 -10.16 -4.22 26.81
N LYS A 239 -9.62 -4.90 27.83
CA LYS A 239 -10.37 -5.88 28.63
C LYS A 239 -11.41 -5.21 29.52
N ASN A 240 -12.52 -5.91 29.74
CA ASN A 240 -13.62 -5.51 30.64
C ASN A 240 -14.22 -4.15 30.29
N VAL A 241 -14.30 -3.84 28.99
CA VAL A 241 -14.97 -2.67 28.44
C VAL A 241 -15.91 -3.14 27.35
N TYR A 242 -17.18 -2.79 27.47
CA TYR A 242 -18.18 -3.04 26.43
C TYR A 242 -18.39 -1.75 25.65
N PHE A 243 -17.93 -1.72 24.41
CA PHE A 243 -18.12 -0.55 23.55
C PHE A 243 -19.58 -0.43 23.14
N THR A 244 -20.13 0.77 23.34
CA THR A 244 -21.53 1.08 23.05
C THR A 244 -21.65 2.01 21.85
N PRO A 245 -22.81 2.03 21.15
CA PRO A 245 -23.09 3.05 20.14
C PRO A 245 -22.90 4.47 20.70
N GLY A 246 -22.13 5.29 20.00
CA GLY A 246 -21.76 6.64 20.43
C GLY A 246 -20.35 6.75 21.03
N ASP A 247 -19.77 5.65 21.52
CA ASP A 247 -18.38 5.65 21.96
C ASP A 247 -17.44 6.02 20.81
N THR A 248 -16.36 6.70 21.17
CA THR A 248 -15.41 7.27 20.20
C THR A 248 -14.12 6.48 20.20
N LEU A 249 -13.86 5.79 19.08
CA LEU A 249 -12.65 5.01 18.81
C LEU A 249 -11.43 5.91 18.74
N THR A 250 -11.46 6.93 17.88
CA THR A 250 -10.38 7.91 17.74
C THR A 250 -10.92 9.32 17.59
N THR A 251 -10.15 10.29 18.10
CA THR A 251 -10.30 11.71 17.85
C THR A 251 -8.95 12.28 17.46
N THR A 252 -8.85 12.68 16.20
CA THR A 252 -7.69 13.38 15.63
C THR A 252 -7.95 14.88 15.68
N LYS A 253 -7.01 15.65 16.21
CA LYS A 253 -7.02 17.11 16.15
C LYS A 253 -5.78 17.58 15.39
N ALA A 254 -5.97 18.47 14.42
CA ALA A 254 -4.88 19.12 13.72
C ALA A 254 -4.79 20.58 14.15
N GLU A 255 -3.64 20.95 14.70
CA GLU A 255 -3.32 22.30 15.16
C GLU A 255 -2.20 22.87 14.30
N SER A 256 -2.31 24.12 13.86
CA SER A 256 -1.24 24.80 13.14
C SER A 256 -0.09 25.20 14.06
N ASP A 257 1.08 25.55 13.50
CA ASP A 257 2.22 26.05 14.29
C ASP A 257 1.88 27.31 15.11
N GLU A 258 0.88 28.09 14.70
CA GLU A 258 0.32 29.24 15.45
C GLU A 258 -0.59 28.86 16.65
N GLY A 259 -0.75 27.57 16.97
CA GLY A 259 -1.64 27.10 18.05
C GLY A 259 -3.14 27.17 17.71
N LYS A 260 -3.50 27.33 16.43
CA LYS A 260 -4.90 27.39 15.98
C LYS A 260 -5.39 26.01 15.56
N LEU A 261 -6.49 25.57 16.16
CA LEU A 261 -7.17 24.34 15.76
C LEU A 261 -7.77 24.49 14.35
N LYS A 262 -7.28 23.68 13.40
CA LYS A 262 -7.73 23.69 12.01
C LYS A 262 -8.84 22.67 11.78
N PHE A 263 -8.66 21.47 12.34
CA PHE A 263 -9.48 20.33 11.98
C PHE A 263 -9.62 19.32 13.12
N ILE A 264 -10.78 18.68 13.17
CA ILE A 264 -11.10 17.61 14.10
C ILE A 264 -11.72 16.47 13.30
N THR A 265 -11.14 15.28 13.37
CA THR A 265 -11.79 14.05 12.91
C THR A 265 -12.18 13.23 14.12
N ARG A 266 -13.42 12.74 14.13
CA ARG A 266 -13.90 11.80 15.13
C ARG A 266 -14.40 10.54 14.45
N ILE A 267 -13.95 9.38 14.94
CA ILE A 267 -14.47 8.08 14.55
C ILE A 267 -15.24 7.51 15.72
N SER A 268 -16.55 7.40 15.56
CA SER A 268 -17.45 6.90 16.61
C SER A 268 -18.14 5.62 16.17
N PHE A 269 -18.35 4.71 17.10
CA PHE A 269 -19.12 3.50 16.86
C PHE A 269 -20.58 3.87 16.64
N GLN A 270 -21.17 3.36 15.57
CA GLN A 270 -22.60 3.48 15.32
C GLN A 270 -23.36 2.28 15.90
N GLU A 271 -22.70 1.12 15.94
CA GLU A 271 -23.22 -0.13 16.45
C GLU A 271 -22.15 -0.79 17.32
N THR A 272 -22.56 -1.73 18.18
CA THR A 272 -21.62 -2.50 19.00
C THR A 272 -20.64 -3.28 18.11
N PRO A 273 -19.33 -3.25 18.41
CA PRO A 273 -18.35 -4.05 17.67
C PRO A 273 -18.66 -5.54 17.69
N ILE A 274 -18.39 -6.22 16.58
CA ILE A 274 -18.79 -7.62 16.37
C ILE A 274 -17.53 -8.46 16.15
N ASP A 275 -17.36 -9.54 16.91
CA ASP A 275 -16.33 -10.53 16.62
C ASP A 275 -16.69 -11.29 15.33
N ALA A 276 -15.80 -11.28 14.34
CA ALA A 276 -16.02 -11.91 13.04
C ALA A 276 -16.26 -13.42 13.13
N SER A 277 -15.64 -14.11 14.09
CA SER A 277 -15.82 -15.56 14.31
C SER A 277 -17.17 -15.89 14.94
N GLN A 278 -17.71 -14.98 15.75
CA GLN A 278 -18.99 -15.14 16.47
C GLN A 278 -20.16 -14.39 15.82
N ALA A 279 -19.93 -13.76 14.67
CA ALA A 279 -20.93 -12.94 14.01
C ALA A 279 -22.15 -13.76 13.59
N LYS A 280 -23.36 -13.30 13.89
CA LYS A 280 -24.59 -13.92 13.38
C LYS A 280 -24.77 -13.62 11.89
N TRP A 281 -25.48 -14.48 11.16
CA TRP A 281 -25.74 -14.25 9.72
C TRP A 281 -26.51 -12.93 9.50
N THR A 282 -27.47 -12.60 10.36
CA THR A 282 -28.24 -11.34 10.30
C THR A 282 -27.35 -10.10 10.41
N GLN A 283 -26.35 -10.15 11.29
CA GLN A 283 -25.35 -9.09 11.45
C GLN A 283 -24.51 -8.96 10.18
N VAL A 284 -24.05 -10.07 9.59
CA VAL A 284 -23.26 -10.05 8.34
C VAL A 284 -24.07 -9.48 7.17
N VAL A 285 -25.33 -9.91 6.98
CA VAL A 285 -26.22 -9.36 5.96
C VAL A 285 -26.36 -7.85 6.13
N ARG A 286 -26.62 -7.39 7.37
CA ARG A 286 -26.74 -5.96 7.68
C ARG A 286 -25.44 -5.20 7.40
N LEU A 287 -24.29 -5.75 7.76
CA LEU A 287 -22.97 -5.16 7.45
C LEU A 287 -22.77 -5.00 5.94
N LEU A 288 -23.01 -6.06 5.17
CA LEU A 288 -22.87 -6.04 3.72
C LEU A 288 -23.82 -5.01 3.09
N LEU A 289 -25.08 -4.95 3.51
CA LEU A 289 -26.06 -4.01 2.95
C LEU A 289 -25.80 -2.54 3.32
N PHE A 290 -25.54 -2.26 4.60
CA PHE A 290 -25.56 -0.89 5.12
C PHE A 290 -24.19 -0.26 5.34
N TRP A 291 -23.11 -1.05 5.33
CA TRP A 291 -21.79 -0.57 5.70
C TRP A 291 -20.75 -0.68 4.58
N THR A 292 -21.01 -1.51 3.57
CA THR A 292 -20.09 -1.68 2.42
C THR A 292 -20.54 -0.90 1.18
N MET A 293 -21.83 -0.89 0.86
CA MET A 293 -22.40 -0.15 -0.27
C MET A 293 -22.25 1.38 -0.16
N PRO A 294 -22.35 2.01 1.03
CA PRO A 294 -22.04 3.43 1.17
C PRO A 294 -20.54 3.73 0.99
N GLY A 295 -19.67 2.73 1.22
CA GLY A 295 -18.22 2.81 1.06
C GLY A 295 -17.82 3.19 -0.36
N THR A 296 -18.33 2.48 -1.37
CA THR A 296 -18.03 2.74 -2.80
C THR A 296 -18.50 4.13 -3.26
N LEU A 297 -19.56 4.67 -2.64
CA LEU A 297 -20.08 6.02 -2.90
C LEU A 297 -19.44 7.12 -2.02
N THR A 298 -18.53 6.78 -1.10
CA THR A 298 -17.83 7.81 -0.29
C THR A 298 -16.97 8.73 -1.14
N THR A 299 -16.31 8.22 -2.19
CA THR A 299 -15.43 9.04 -3.03
C THR A 299 -16.20 10.12 -3.78
N PRO A 300 -17.30 9.82 -4.51
CA PRO A 300 -18.17 10.86 -5.09
C PRO A 300 -18.65 11.88 -4.05
N ARG A 301 -19.03 11.44 -2.85
CA ARG A 301 -19.47 12.34 -1.77
C ARG A 301 -18.35 13.25 -1.27
N ILE A 302 -17.12 12.75 -1.14
CA ILE A 302 -15.95 13.54 -0.76
C ILE A 302 -15.62 14.57 -1.85
N ILE A 303 -15.68 14.17 -3.13
CA ILE A 303 -15.49 15.06 -4.27
C ILE A 303 -16.56 16.15 -4.27
N PHE A 304 -17.84 15.78 -4.13
CA PHE A 304 -18.93 16.74 -4.01
C PHE A 304 -18.71 17.72 -2.87
N GLN A 305 -18.29 17.24 -1.69
CA GLN A 305 -17.99 18.12 -0.56
C GLN A 305 -16.81 19.06 -0.87
N ALA A 306 -15.77 18.58 -1.54
CA ALA A 306 -14.62 19.41 -1.94
C ALA A 306 -15.03 20.48 -2.97
N LEU A 307 -15.87 20.12 -3.94
CA LEU A 307 -16.44 21.06 -4.92
C LEU A 307 -17.36 22.07 -4.23
N HIS A 308 -18.20 21.63 -3.30
CA HIS A 308 -19.09 22.50 -2.53
C HIS A 308 -18.29 23.53 -1.71
N LEU A 309 -17.18 23.10 -1.10
CA LEU A 309 -16.26 23.98 -0.38
C LEU A 309 -15.50 24.95 -1.30
N HIS A 310 -15.12 24.50 -2.50
CA HIS A 310 -14.39 25.32 -3.45
C HIS A 310 -15.29 26.35 -4.14
N TYR A 311 -16.48 25.96 -4.58
CA TYR A 311 -17.37 26.81 -5.39
C TYR A 311 -18.43 27.55 -4.57
N TYR A 312 -18.97 26.96 -3.50
CA TYR A 312 -20.18 27.50 -2.86
C TYR A 312 -19.95 28.12 -1.47
N LEU A 313 -19.15 27.49 -0.61
CA LEU A 313 -18.98 27.94 0.79
C LEU A 313 -17.88 29.00 1.00
N GLY A 314 -17.38 29.63 -0.06
CA GLY A 314 -16.46 30.78 0.06
C GLY A 314 -15.11 30.66 -0.66
N GLY A 315 -15.03 29.94 -1.78
CA GLY A 315 -13.88 30.11 -2.70
C GLY A 315 -12.54 29.62 -2.15
N MET A 316 -12.52 28.57 -1.30
CA MET A 316 -11.24 28.11 -0.75
C MET A 316 -10.28 27.72 -1.87
N LYS A 317 -9.15 28.45 -1.93
CA LYS A 317 -8.09 28.16 -2.89
C LYS A 317 -7.46 26.83 -2.55
N MET A 318 -7.48 25.91 -3.51
CA MET A 318 -6.65 24.72 -3.43
C MET A 318 -5.20 25.17 -3.43
N LYS A 319 -4.40 24.59 -2.53
CA LYS A 319 -2.97 24.83 -2.44
C LYS A 319 -2.25 23.92 -3.41
N ASP A 320 -1.14 24.42 -3.94
CA ASP A 320 -0.25 23.61 -4.76
C ASP A 320 0.30 22.43 -3.95
N LYS A 321 0.48 21.32 -4.65
CA LYS A 321 1.05 20.12 -4.07
C LYS A 321 2.50 20.42 -3.68
N PRO A 322 2.90 20.23 -2.40
CA PRO A 322 4.28 20.44 -1.99
C PRO A 322 5.18 19.28 -2.45
N VAL A 323 6.49 19.50 -2.38
CA VAL A 323 7.49 18.43 -2.55
C VAL A 323 7.26 17.35 -1.50
N ILE A 324 7.43 16.09 -1.90
CA ILE A 324 7.26 14.92 -1.05
C ILE A 324 8.23 15.02 0.14
N GLN A 325 7.69 14.91 1.35
CA GLN A 325 8.50 15.00 2.58
C GLN A 325 9.30 13.72 2.82
N PRO A 326 10.52 13.80 3.38
CA PRO A 326 11.30 12.62 3.75
C PRO A 326 10.50 11.62 4.61
N GLY A 327 10.65 10.33 4.31
CA GLY A 327 9.89 9.26 4.94
C GLY A 327 8.46 9.06 4.43
N THR A 328 8.00 9.88 3.48
CA THR A 328 6.78 9.59 2.71
C THR A 328 7.12 8.65 1.56
N ILE A 329 6.38 7.55 1.45
CA ILE A 329 6.47 6.62 0.33
C ILE A 329 5.80 7.29 -0.87
N PRO A 330 6.50 7.45 -2.01
CA PRO A 330 5.96 8.12 -3.18
C PRO A 330 4.85 7.29 -3.84
N ARG A 331 4.15 7.95 -4.77
CA ARG A 331 3.19 7.30 -5.66
C ARG A 331 3.84 6.17 -6.43
N GLN A 332 3.02 5.21 -6.83
CA GLN A 332 3.47 4.23 -7.78
C GLN A 332 3.89 4.90 -9.09
N ALA A 333 5.03 4.47 -9.62
CA ALA A 333 5.43 4.80 -10.98
C ALA A 333 4.34 4.33 -11.96
N THR A 334 4.04 5.14 -12.95
CA THR A 334 3.20 4.79 -14.09
C THR A 334 3.89 3.71 -14.93
N GLU A 335 3.14 3.05 -15.80
CA GLU A 335 3.72 2.01 -16.68
C GLU A 335 4.91 2.55 -17.50
N THR A 336 4.81 3.78 -17.99
CA THR A 336 5.91 4.47 -18.70
C THR A 336 7.13 4.71 -17.82
N GLU A 337 6.92 5.10 -16.56
CA GLU A 337 8.02 5.35 -15.60
C GLU A 337 8.66 4.06 -15.08
N ARG A 338 7.95 2.92 -15.14
CA ARG A 338 8.48 1.60 -14.78
C ARG A 338 9.30 0.96 -15.90
N GLN A 339 9.38 1.60 -17.06
CA GLN A 339 10.14 1.11 -18.20
C GLN A 339 11.51 1.77 -18.21
N LEU A 340 12.55 0.98 -17.95
CA LEU A 340 13.90 1.36 -18.30
C LEU A 340 14.09 1.08 -19.79
N LYS A 341 14.12 2.13 -20.61
CA LYS A 341 14.35 1.98 -22.04
C LYS A 341 15.84 2.05 -22.32
N ILE A 342 16.37 0.98 -22.90
CA ILE A 342 17.74 0.89 -23.37
C ILE A 342 17.65 0.74 -24.89
N GLU A 343 18.15 1.73 -25.62
CA GLU A 343 18.25 1.66 -27.08
C GLU A 343 19.71 1.50 -27.48
N PRO A 344 20.11 0.31 -27.98
CA PRO A 344 21.40 0.14 -28.62
C PRO A 344 21.37 0.90 -29.94
N VAL A 345 22.18 1.95 -30.06
CA VAL A 345 22.25 2.78 -31.26
C VAL A 345 23.22 2.18 -32.31
N ASP A 346 23.89 1.06 -31.99
CA ASP A 346 24.90 0.41 -32.82
C ASP A 346 24.78 -1.14 -32.83
N PRO A 347 24.76 -1.81 -34.01
CA PRO A 347 24.96 -3.25 -34.17
C PRO A 347 26.20 -3.83 -33.47
N SER A 348 27.27 -3.05 -33.30
CA SER A 348 28.51 -3.51 -32.64
C SER A 348 28.35 -3.75 -31.14
N PHE A 349 27.42 -3.04 -30.47
CA PHE A 349 27.04 -3.30 -29.08
C PHE A 349 26.60 -4.76 -28.89
N TYR A 350 25.84 -5.29 -29.86
CA TYR A 350 25.42 -6.69 -29.84
C TYR A 350 26.58 -7.68 -30.07
N ARG A 351 27.64 -7.27 -30.78
CA ARG A 351 28.89 -8.07 -30.88
C ARG A 351 29.67 -8.07 -29.57
N ALA A 352 29.76 -6.93 -28.89
CA ALA A 352 30.37 -6.85 -27.57
C ALA A 352 29.60 -7.71 -26.55
N LEU A 353 28.26 -7.72 -26.64
CA LEU A 353 27.40 -8.60 -25.85
C LEU A 353 27.69 -10.09 -26.08
N ALA A 354 27.91 -10.48 -27.34
CA ALA A 354 28.16 -11.85 -27.72
C ALA A 354 29.57 -12.35 -27.35
N GLN A 355 30.52 -11.44 -27.10
CA GLN A 355 31.93 -11.78 -26.85
C GLN A 355 32.33 -11.69 -25.37
N ARG A 356 31.50 -11.08 -24.51
CA ARG A 356 31.85 -10.82 -23.10
C ARG A 356 30.91 -11.51 -22.13
N ARG A 357 31.40 -11.74 -20.91
CA ARG A 357 30.71 -12.56 -19.90
C ARG A 357 29.52 -11.86 -19.26
N THR A 358 29.56 -10.54 -19.07
CA THR A 358 28.45 -9.81 -18.44
C THR A 358 28.18 -8.44 -19.08
N MET A 359 26.90 -8.04 -19.13
CA MET A 359 26.47 -6.71 -19.62
C MET A 359 27.05 -5.56 -18.78
N ARG A 360 27.35 -5.80 -17.49
CA ARG A 360 28.00 -4.82 -16.62
C ARG A 360 29.41 -4.46 -17.08
N GLU A 361 30.22 -5.45 -17.45
CA GLU A 361 31.59 -5.23 -17.93
C GLU A 361 31.61 -4.38 -19.20
N ILE A 362 30.67 -4.63 -20.11
CA ILE A 362 30.51 -3.85 -21.35
C ILE A 362 30.16 -2.39 -21.04
N LEU A 363 29.22 -2.16 -20.12
CA LEU A 363 28.76 -0.83 -19.78
C LEU A 363 29.80 -0.05 -18.98
N MET A 364 30.48 -0.68 -18.01
CA MET A 364 31.51 -0.01 -17.22
C MET A 364 32.70 0.40 -18.08
N GLU A 365 33.18 -0.49 -18.95
CA GLU A 365 34.33 -0.19 -19.82
C GLU A 365 33.98 0.80 -20.93
N GLY A 366 32.75 0.75 -21.47
CA GLY A 366 32.24 1.73 -22.42
C GLY A 366 31.87 3.09 -21.80
N MET A 367 31.82 3.19 -20.48
CA MET A 367 31.49 4.43 -19.74
C MET A 367 32.71 5.07 -19.05
N GLU A 368 33.89 4.46 -19.11
CA GLU A 368 35.10 5.06 -18.55
C GLU A 368 35.63 6.20 -19.44
N PRO A 369 36.02 7.35 -18.86
CA PRO A 369 36.68 8.41 -19.61
C PRO A 369 38.05 7.92 -20.09
N CYS A 370 38.17 7.59 -21.37
CA CYS A 370 39.41 7.09 -21.96
C CYS A 370 40.48 8.18 -22.18
N GLY A 371 40.21 9.43 -21.77
CA GLY A 371 41.13 10.57 -21.94
C GLY A 371 41.32 11.02 -23.40
N CYS A 372 40.58 10.43 -24.33
CA CYS A 372 40.58 10.80 -25.75
C CYS A 372 39.35 11.67 -26.05
N ASP A 373 39.50 12.63 -26.98
CA ASP A 373 38.34 13.30 -27.58
C ASP A 373 37.42 12.23 -28.21
N ALA A 374 36.12 12.32 -27.95
CA ALA A 374 35.15 11.42 -28.57
C ALA A 374 35.26 11.56 -30.11
N ASP A 375 35.68 10.49 -30.78
CA ASP A 375 35.68 10.41 -32.25
C ASP A 375 34.23 10.66 -32.74
N PRO A 376 33.99 11.44 -33.80
CA PRO A 376 32.67 11.57 -34.44
C PRO A 376 31.96 10.24 -34.78
N MET A 377 32.68 9.11 -34.77
CA MET A 377 32.14 7.75 -34.91
C MET A 377 31.74 7.08 -33.58
N THR A 378 32.12 7.64 -32.44
CA THR A 378 31.72 7.16 -31.10
C THR A 378 30.24 7.46 -30.89
N ARG A 379 29.40 6.45 -30.64
CA ARG A 379 27.94 6.64 -30.55
C ARG A 379 27.35 6.14 -29.24
N VAL A 380 26.38 6.93 -28.78
CA VAL A 380 25.89 7.01 -27.41
C VAL A 380 24.91 5.87 -27.11
N LEU A 381 25.07 5.22 -25.96
CA LEU A 381 24.01 4.41 -25.37
C LEU A 381 23.00 5.35 -24.70
N VAL A 382 21.76 5.34 -25.18
CA VAL A 382 20.70 6.17 -24.61
C VAL A 382 19.99 5.36 -23.53
N VAL A 383 20.07 5.86 -22.30
CA VAL A 383 19.43 5.28 -21.12
C VAL A 383 18.53 6.35 -20.52
N SER A 384 17.29 6.00 -20.23
CA SER A 384 16.33 6.94 -19.62
C SER A 384 16.68 7.32 -18.17
N ASP A 385 17.42 6.46 -17.46
CA ASP A 385 17.91 6.70 -16.09
C ASP A 385 19.21 5.90 -15.85
N LYS A 386 20.34 6.61 -15.78
CA LYS A 386 21.68 6.01 -15.63
C LYS A 386 21.90 5.39 -14.26
N GLU A 387 21.48 6.08 -13.18
CA GLU A 387 21.72 5.61 -11.81
C GLU A 387 20.88 4.37 -11.51
N LEU A 388 19.62 4.34 -11.99
CA LEU A 388 18.77 3.17 -11.89
C LEU A 388 19.34 1.96 -12.65
N LEU A 389 19.88 2.17 -13.86
CA LEU A 389 20.56 1.11 -14.62
C LEU A 389 21.74 0.54 -13.83
N LEU A 390 22.58 1.39 -13.22
CA LEU A 390 23.72 0.95 -12.42
C LEU A 390 23.29 0.21 -11.15
N LEU A 391 22.28 0.71 -10.43
CA LEU A 391 21.72 0.03 -9.25
C LEU A 391 21.12 -1.34 -9.58
N LEU A 392 20.41 -1.47 -10.71
CA LEU A 392 19.87 -2.75 -11.17
C LEU A 392 21.00 -3.73 -11.54
N LEU A 393 22.12 -3.24 -12.07
CA LEU A 393 23.31 -4.03 -12.37
C LEU A 393 24.13 -4.40 -11.11
N GLU A 394 24.02 -3.60 -10.04
CA GLU A 394 24.64 -3.86 -8.74
C GLU A 394 23.87 -4.86 -7.90
N GLY A 395 22.53 -4.78 -7.87
CA GLY A 395 21.66 -5.75 -7.20
C GLY A 395 21.67 -7.16 -7.81
N LEU A 396 22.42 -7.36 -8.89
CA LEU A 396 22.70 -8.65 -9.53
C LEU A 396 23.98 -9.33 -8.99
N LYS A 397 24.68 -8.71 -8.03
CA LYS A 397 25.79 -9.37 -7.33
C LYS A 397 25.29 -10.03 -6.03
N GLU A 398 25.69 -11.29 -5.90
CA GLU A 398 25.68 -12.17 -4.71
C GLU A 398 24.37 -12.89 -4.38
N ASP A 399 24.29 -14.14 -4.87
CA ASP A 399 24.06 -15.32 -4.02
C ASP A 399 24.72 -16.54 -4.69
N ASP A 400 25.87 -16.97 -4.16
CA ASP A 400 26.22 -18.38 -3.82
C ASP A 400 27.73 -18.69 -3.91
N GLU A 401 28.39 -18.65 -2.75
CA GLU A 401 29.68 -19.30 -2.48
C GLU A 401 29.56 -20.77 -2.04
N LYS A 402 28.37 -21.38 -2.10
CA LYS A 402 28.21 -22.81 -1.76
C LYS A 402 27.45 -23.52 -2.86
N GLY A 403 28.17 -24.39 -3.54
CA GLY A 403 27.68 -25.20 -4.65
C GLY A 403 26.34 -25.88 -4.34
N HIS A 404 25.49 -25.87 -5.38
CA HIS A 404 24.17 -26.49 -5.51
C HIS A 404 22.97 -25.65 -5.07
N GLY A 405 22.55 -24.70 -5.92
CA GLY A 405 21.19 -24.16 -5.85
C GLY A 405 20.83 -22.99 -6.77
N SER A 406 20.33 -23.29 -7.97
CA SER A 406 19.36 -22.45 -8.72
C SER A 406 19.84 -21.18 -9.46
N TRP A 407 20.36 -21.41 -10.67
CA TRP A 407 20.27 -20.50 -11.82
C TRP A 407 18.82 -20.03 -12.08
N ARG A 408 18.43 -18.82 -11.65
CA ARG A 408 17.10 -18.27 -12.02
C ARG A 408 17.02 -16.82 -12.47
N THR A 409 18.13 -16.10 -12.61
CA THR A 409 18.06 -14.65 -12.93
C THR A 409 18.79 -14.20 -14.19
N ALA A 410 19.54 -15.09 -14.87
CA ALA A 410 20.08 -14.81 -16.22
C ALA A 410 19.07 -15.08 -17.36
N TYR A 411 17.98 -15.82 -17.09
CA TYR A 411 17.01 -16.22 -18.12
C TYR A 411 16.13 -15.10 -18.70
N ALA A 412 16.12 -13.89 -18.12
CA ALA A 412 15.26 -12.81 -18.61
C ALA A 412 15.88 -11.99 -19.76
N LEU A 413 17.20 -12.01 -19.92
CA LEU A 413 17.90 -11.36 -21.03
C LEU A 413 18.53 -12.35 -22.02
N ASP A 414 18.90 -13.57 -21.60
CA ASP A 414 19.54 -14.55 -22.49
C ASP A 414 18.57 -15.25 -23.46
N HIS A 415 17.26 -15.26 -23.22
CA HIS A 415 16.31 -15.84 -24.20
C HIS A 415 16.08 -14.95 -25.44
N PHE A 416 16.82 -13.84 -25.57
CA PHE A 416 16.84 -12.98 -26.75
C PHE A 416 17.94 -13.35 -27.77
N VAL A 417 18.80 -14.31 -27.47
CA VAL A 417 19.87 -14.76 -28.36
C VAL A 417 19.91 -16.29 -28.36
N GLN A 418 19.54 -16.88 -29.50
CA GLN A 418 19.59 -18.31 -29.87
C GLN A 418 18.32 -19.15 -29.62
N SER A 419 17.53 -19.30 -30.70
CA SER A 419 17.32 -20.64 -31.23
C SER A 419 17.52 -20.58 -32.75
N ARG A 420 18.54 -21.31 -33.24
CA ARG A 420 18.72 -21.62 -34.66
C ARG A 420 17.60 -22.56 -35.09
N GLY A 421 16.97 -22.29 -36.21
CA GLY A 421 16.11 -23.23 -36.90
C GLY A 421 15.83 -22.73 -38.29
N ASP A 422 16.40 -23.41 -39.28
CA ASP A 422 16.17 -23.19 -40.71
C ASP A 422 14.68 -23.00 -41.00
N SER A 423 14.34 -21.88 -41.63
CA SER A 423 13.37 -21.76 -42.74
C SER A 423 12.84 -20.33 -42.79
N ALA A 424 12.57 -19.91 -44.02
CA ALA A 424 12.15 -18.58 -44.41
C ALA A 424 10.96 -18.04 -43.60
N LEU A 425 10.96 -16.71 -43.41
CA LEU A 425 9.89 -15.87 -42.85
C LEU A 425 9.72 -15.91 -41.33
N ALA A 426 10.49 -15.08 -40.62
CA ALA A 426 10.05 -14.51 -39.35
C ALA A 426 10.65 -13.10 -39.16
N SER A 427 9.97 -12.11 -39.75
CA SER A 427 10.20 -10.70 -39.51
C SER A 427 9.97 -10.38 -38.03
N ALA A 428 10.97 -9.84 -37.33
CA ALA A 428 10.78 -9.19 -36.03
C ALA A 428 10.77 -7.67 -36.23
N TYR A 429 9.58 -7.08 -36.09
CA TYR A 429 9.38 -5.64 -36.18
C TYR A 429 9.66 -4.98 -34.83
N TRP A 430 10.43 -3.90 -34.84
CA TRP A 430 10.56 -2.96 -33.73
C TRP A 430 9.77 -1.70 -34.09
N THR A 431 8.66 -1.44 -33.42
CA THR A 431 7.86 -0.25 -33.72
C THR A 431 8.20 0.87 -32.74
N VAL A 432 8.90 1.87 -33.25
CA VAL A 432 9.03 3.19 -32.62
C VAL A 432 7.67 3.89 -32.74
N THR A 433 6.88 3.91 -31.66
CA THR A 433 5.62 4.66 -31.63
C THR A 433 5.71 5.91 -30.77
N ARG A 434 5.78 7.03 -31.50
CA ARG A 434 5.47 8.44 -31.14
C ARG A 434 6.46 9.20 -30.25
N ARG A 435 7.15 10.12 -30.94
CA ARG A 435 7.73 11.38 -30.45
C ARG A 435 6.78 12.09 -29.48
N PHE A 436 7.20 12.39 -28.25
CA PHE A 436 7.01 13.69 -27.60
C PHE A 436 7.90 13.82 -26.33
N ARG A 437 8.79 14.81 -26.41
CA ARG A 437 9.42 15.68 -25.39
C ARG A 437 10.30 15.12 -24.26
N VAL A 438 11.54 15.62 -24.34
CA VAL A 438 12.60 15.85 -23.34
C VAL A 438 13.21 14.59 -22.72
N ALA A 439 14.12 13.98 -23.48
CA ALA A 439 15.18 13.14 -22.92
C ALA A 439 16.38 14.05 -22.64
N ASP A 440 16.96 13.95 -21.46
CA ASP A 440 18.27 14.52 -21.17
C ASP A 440 19.32 13.72 -21.96
N PHE A 441 20.10 14.42 -22.78
CA PHE A 441 21.20 13.82 -23.53
C PHE A 441 22.40 13.67 -22.59
N MET A 442 22.62 12.48 -22.03
CA MET A 442 23.92 12.18 -21.41
C MET A 442 24.92 11.80 -22.51
N LEU A 443 25.72 12.78 -22.95
CA LEU A 443 26.97 12.55 -23.65
C LEU A 443 27.95 11.93 -22.65
N VAL A 444 28.15 10.61 -22.73
CA VAL A 444 29.30 9.96 -22.08
C VAL A 444 30.46 10.05 -23.06
N GLY A 445 31.18 11.15 -22.95
CA GLY A 445 32.35 11.51 -23.77
C GLY A 445 32.79 12.92 -23.39
N SER A 446 34.01 13.05 -22.89
CA SER A 446 34.53 14.30 -22.35
C SER A 446 34.67 15.37 -23.43
N LYS A 447 33.85 16.42 -23.36
CA LYS A 447 34.30 17.79 -23.65
C LYS A 447 33.47 18.78 -22.84
N TRP A 448 34.14 19.44 -21.90
CA TRP A 448 33.77 20.79 -21.49
C TRP A 448 33.84 21.71 -22.70
N LEU A 449 32.98 22.73 -22.76
CA LEU A 449 33.22 24.08 -23.31
C LEU A 449 31.88 24.84 -23.44
N PRO A 450 31.92 26.18 -23.37
CA PRO A 450 31.98 27.06 -22.20
C PRO A 450 30.61 27.34 -21.55
#